data_AF-A0AAF0ML86-F1
#
_entry.id   AF-A0AAF0ML86-F1
#
_cell.length_a   1.000
_cell.length_b   1.000
_cell.length_c   1.000
_cell.angle_alpha   90.00
_cell.angle_beta   90.00
_cell.angle_gamma   90.00
#
_symmetry.space_group_name_H-M   'P 1'
#
loop_
_entity.id
_entity.type
_entity.pdbx_description
1 polymer ?
#
loop_
_entity_poly.entity_id
_entity_poly.type
_entity_poly.pdbx_seq_one_letter_code
_entity_poly.pdbx_strand_id
1 'polypeptide(L)'
;MSKRTEKAGSSGRFGARYGVIVRNRIKTIEAQQKGKHECPVCHHMNVKRVSSGIWYCSRCETKFAAAAYSPDTKKDISQVSEQ
;
A
#
# COMPACT_ATOMS: atom_id res chain seq x y z
N MET A 1 15.39 1.78 18.86
CA MET A 1 15.45 2.43 17.53
C MET A 1 14.84 3.81 17.65
N SER A 2 15.61 4.89 17.43
CA SER A 2 15.11 6.26 17.54
C SER A 2 14.33 6.69 16.29
N LYS A 3 13.31 7.54 16.48
CA LYS A 3 12.55 8.14 15.38
C LYS A 3 13.46 9.12 14.64
N ARG A 4 13.79 8.84 13.37
CA ARG A 4 14.70 9.68 12.57
C ARG A 4 14.06 10.94 12.00
N THR A 5 12.74 10.97 11.82
CA THR A 5 12.05 12.11 11.19
C THR A 5 10.73 12.39 11.90
N GLU A 6 10.45 13.67 12.19
CA GLU A 6 9.19 14.06 12.83
C GLU A 6 7.97 13.96 11.89
N LYS A 7 8.06 14.61 10.72
CA LYS A 7 6.91 14.76 9.78
C LYS A 7 7.10 14.03 8.46
N ALA A 8 8.34 13.96 7.95
CA ALA A 8 8.61 13.53 6.58
C ALA A 8 8.33 12.05 6.31
N GLY A 9 8.65 11.16 7.25
CA GLY A 9 8.45 9.72 7.08
C GLY A 9 9.16 9.17 5.84
N SER A 10 8.47 8.34 5.05
CA SER A 10 9.03 7.71 3.84
C SER A 10 9.43 8.72 2.75
N SER A 11 8.71 9.84 2.67
CA SER A 11 9.01 10.95 1.74
C SER A 11 10.28 11.73 2.12
N GLY A 12 10.91 11.42 3.25
CA GLY A 12 12.21 11.99 3.63
C GLY A 12 13.31 11.71 2.60
N ARG A 13 13.23 10.63 1.82
CA ARG A 13 14.23 10.29 0.79
C ARG A 13 14.37 11.35 -0.30
N PHE A 14 13.33 12.16 -0.52
CA PHE A 14 13.33 13.18 -1.56
C PHE A 14 14.11 14.44 -1.16
N GLY A 15 14.43 14.61 0.13
CA GLY A 15 15.11 15.79 0.65
C GLY A 15 14.25 17.05 0.50
N ALA A 16 14.88 18.15 0.10
CA ALA A 16 14.23 19.46 -0.11
C ALA A 16 13.44 19.57 -1.43
N ARG A 17 13.50 18.57 -2.30
CA ARG A 17 12.92 18.61 -3.65
C ARG A 17 11.39 18.42 -3.67
N TYR A 18 10.76 18.86 -4.76
CA TYR A 18 9.35 18.60 -5.15
C TYR A 18 8.25 19.27 -4.31
N GLY A 19 8.60 20.06 -3.29
CA GLY A 19 7.63 20.79 -2.47
C GLY A 19 6.86 19.92 -1.47
N VAL A 20 6.01 20.53 -0.66
CA VAL A 20 5.32 19.84 0.46
C VAL A 20 4.13 19.01 0.00
N ILE A 21 3.30 19.56 -0.90
CA ILE A 21 2.04 18.93 -1.33
C ILE A 21 2.30 17.58 -2.02
N VAL A 22 3.25 17.54 -2.96
CA VAL A 22 3.62 16.32 -3.69
C VAL A 22 4.19 15.28 -2.74
N ARG A 23 5.08 15.68 -1.83
CA ARG A 23 5.68 14.76 -0.84
C ARG A 23 4.64 14.19 0.12
N ASN A 24 3.63 14.97 0.50
CA ASN A 24 2.54 14.49 1.35
C ASN A 24 1.66 13.48 0.62
N ARG A 25 1.31 13.71 -0.65
CA ARG A 25 0.54 12.74 -1.47
C ARG A 25 1.30 11.42 -1.67
N ILE A 26 2.60 11.49 -1.95
CA ILE A 26 3.41 10.27 -2.08
C ILE A 26 3.50 9.55 -0.74
N LYS A 27 3.64 10.27 0.38
CA LYS A 27 3.68 9.69 1.73
C LYS A 27 2.43 8.85 2.00
N THR A 28 1.24 9.38 1.68
CA THR A 28 -0.03 8.66 1.91
C THR A 28 -0.14 7.43 1.03
N ILE A 29 0.21 7.54 -0.26
CA ILE A 29 0.20 6.42 -1.22
C ILE A 29 1.16 5.32 -0.77
N GLU A 30 2.38 5.68 -0.35
CA GLU A 30 3.37 4.72 0.10
C GLU A 30 3.01 4.06 1.43
N ALA A 31 2.35 4.79 2.33
CA ALA A 31 1.86 4.24 3.58
C ALA A 31 0.78 3.18 3.33
N GLN A 32 -0.14 3.44 2.39
CA GLN A 32 -1.12 2.46 1.94
C GLN A 32 -0.41 1.27 1.29
N GLN A 33 0.42 1.50 0.28
CA GLN A 33 1.08 0.44 -0.49
C GLN A 33 1.98 -0.49 0.35
N LYS A 34 2.73 0.06 1.31
CA LYS A 34 3.64 -0.71 2.18
C LYS A 34 2.95 -1.21 3.44
N GLY A 35 1.67 -0.91 3.61
CA GLY A 35 0.85 -1.44 4.69
C GLY A 35 0.86 -2.97 4.69
N LYS A 36 0.63 -3.56 5.86
CA LYS A 36 0.29 -4.97 5.92
C LYS A 36 -1.17 -5.09 5.52
N HIS A 37 -1.45 -5.96 4.57
CA HIS A 37 -2.80 -6.18 4.07
C HIS A 37 -3.22 -7.63 4.22
N GLU A 38 -4.52 -7.82 4.33
CA GLU A 38 -5.15 -9.12 4.44
C GLU A 38 -5.15 -9.83 3.10
N CYS A 39 -4.90 -11.14 3.14
CA CYS A 39 -5.02 -11.98 1.95
C CYS A 39 -6.47 -12.45 1.80
N PRO A 40 -7.08 -12.35 0.60
CA PRO A 40 -8.46 -12.81 0.37
C PRO A 40 -8.63 -14.33 0.47
N VAL A 41 -7.53 -15.10 0.47
CA VAL A 41 -7.56 -16.58 0.51
C VAL A 41 -7.32 -17.10 1.92
N CYS A 42 -6.26 -16.62 2.58
CA CYS A 42 -5.83 -17.14 3.89
C CYS A 42 -6.08 -16.18 5.06
N HIS A 43 -6.66 -15.00 4.81
CA HIS A 43 -7.01 -13.99 5.81
C HIS A 43 -5.86 -13.55 6.73
N HIS A 44 -4.63 -13.75 6.28
CA HIS A 44 -3.43 -13.34 7.01
C HIS A 44 -2.83 -12.06 6.47
N MET A 45 -2.33 -11.22 7.39
CA MET A 45 -1.73 -9.91 7.13
C MET A 45 -0.30 -10.00 6.57
N ASN A 46 -0.09 -10.76 5.50
CA ASN A 46 1.23 -11.05 4.94
C ASN A 46 1.29 -10.88 3.42
N VAL A 47 0.44 -10.02 2.89
CA VAL A 47 0.43 -9.64 1.47
C VAL A 47 1.46 -8.55 1.20
N LYS A 48 2.21 -8.71 0.10
CA LYS A 48 3.23 -7.77 -0.37
C LYS A 48 3.01 -7.45 -1.85
N ARG A 49 3.25 -6.20 -2.25
CA ARG A 49 3.21 -5.79 -3.65
C ARG A 49 4.43 -6.31 -4.40
N VAL A 50 4.23 -6.95 -5.56
CA VAL A 50 5.31 -7.41 -6.45
C VAL A 50 5.49 -6.45 -7.62
N SER A 51 4.40 -6.06 -8.25
CA SER A 51 4.40 -5.14 -9.40
C SER A 51 3.19 -4.21 -9.35
N SER A 52 2.99 -3.38 -10.36
CA SER A 52 1.76 -2.60 -10.53
C SER A 52 0.56 -3.53 -10.70
N GLY A 53 -0.34 -3.52 -9.72
CA GLY A 53 -1.56 -4.33 -9.71
C GLY A 53 -1.35 -5.82 -9.43
N ILE A 54 -0.13 -6.29 -9.16
CA ILE A 54 0.16 -7.68 -8.81
C ILE A 54 0.63 -7.75 -7.36
N TRP A 55 -0.10 -8.52 -6.56
CA TRP A 55 0.14 -8.74 -5.15
C TRP A 55 0.42 -10.21 -4.87
N TYR A 56 1.26 -10.47 -3.86
CA TYR A 56 1.70 -11.80 -3.47
C TYR A 56 1.53 -12.01 -1.97
N CYS A 57 0.88 -13.09 -1.58
CA CYS A 57 0.85 -13.52 -0.19
C CYS A 57 2.01 -14.49 0.08
N SER A 58 2.90 -14.15 1.03
CA SER A 58 4.00 -15.06 1.37
C SER A 58 3.59 -16.27 2.21
N ARG A 59 2.33 -16.38 2.63
CA ARG A 59 1.86 -17.52 3.44
C ARG A 59 1.21 -18.63 2.60
N CYS A 60 0.33 -18.27 1.68
CA CYS A 60 -0.32 -19.22 0.77
C CYS A 60 0.28 -19.22 -0.64
N GLU A 61 1.35 -18.44 -0.86
CA GLU A 61 2.10 -18.36 -2.12
C GLU A 61 1.26 -17.95 -3.34
N THR A 62 0.08 -17.38 -3.11
CA THR A 62 -0.81 -16.94 -4.18
C THR A 62 -0.42 -15.57 -4.69
N LYS A 63 -0.46 -15.41 -6.03
CA LYS A 63 -0.38 -14.12 -6.71
C LYS A 63 -1.77 -13.74 -7.19
N PHE A 64 -2.19 -12.51 -6.94
CA PHE A 64 -3.50 -12.03 -7.37
C PHE A 64 -3.41 -10.62 -7.96
N ALA A 65 -4.41 -10.30 -8.79
CA ALA A 65 -4.55 -9.00 -9.42
C ALA A 65 -5.47 -8.10 -8.56
N ALA A 66 -5.02 -6.89 -8.28
CA ALA A 66 -5.76 -5.89 -7.50
C ALA A 66 -5.39 -4.47 -7.97
N ALA A 67 -5.83 -3.45 -7.24
CA ALA A 67 -5.45 -2.07 -7.53
C ALA A 67 -3.93 -1.82 -7.42
N ALA A 68 -3.47 -0.70 -7.99
CA ALA A 68 -2.05 -0.40 -8.11
C ALA A 68 -1.36 -0.09 -6.77
N TYR A 69 -2.08 0.55 -5.85
CA TYR A 69 -1.55 1.02 -4.55
C TYR A 69 -2.27 0.42 -3.34
N SER A 70 -3.37 -0.30 -3.57
CA SER A 70 -4.13 -1.03 -2.56
C SER A 70 -4.42 -2.43 -3.08
N PRO A 71 -4.46 -3.47 -2.24
CA PRO A 71 -4.85 -4.81 -2.64
C PRO A 71 -6.36 -5.01 -2.77
N ASP A 72 -7.13 -3.94 -2.92
CA ASP A 72 -8.57 -4.01 -3.17
C ASP A 72 -8.85 -4.62 -4.54
N THR A 73 -9.72 -5.62 -4.56
CA THR A 73 -10.19 -6.21 -5.82
C THR A 73 -11.43 -5.48 -6.32
N LYS A 74 -11.70 -5.53 -7.63
CA LYS A 74 -12.90 -4.86 -8.19
C LYS A 74 -14.21 -5.33 -7.55
N LYS A 75 -14.26 -6.57 -7.04
CA LYS A 75 -15.43 -7.10 -6.34
C LYS A 75 -15.69 -6.37 -5.02
N ASP A 76 -14.63 -6.00 -4.31
CA ASP A 76 -14.75 -5.28 -3.04
C ASP A 76 -15.26 -3.84 -3.29
N ILE A 77 -14.85 -3.21 -4.39
CA ILE A 77 -15.26 -1.84 -4.74
C ILE A 77 -16.75 -1.76 -5.09
N SER A 78 -17.30 -2.76 -5.79
CA SER A 78 -18.74 -2.79 -6.13
C SER A 78 -19.67 -2.92 -4.93
N GLN A 79 -19.23 -3.56 -3.84
CA GLN A 79 -20.07 -3.73 -2.64
C GLN A 79 -20.16 -2.46 -1.78
N VAL A 80 -19.22 -1.53 -1.93
CA VAL A 80 -19.21 -0.26 -1.17
C VAL A 80 -20.07 0.82 -1.86
N SER A 81 -20.34 0.70 -3.16
CA SER A 81 -21.15 1.68 -3.91
C SER A 81 -22.67 1.48 -3.80
N GLU A 82 -23.13 0.36 -3.25
CA GLU A 82 -24.55 0.03 -3.09
C GLU A 82 -25.08 0.29 -1.67
N GLN A 83 -24.32 1.00 -0.82
CA GLN A 83 -24.72 1.41 0.52
C GLN A 83 -24.82 2.93 0.65
#